data_AF-A0A8J3K5F1-F1
#
_entry.id   AF-A0A8J3K5F1-F1
#
_cell.length_a   1.000
_cell.length_b   1.000
_cell.length_c   1.000
_cell.angle_alpha   90.00
_cell.angle_beta   90.00
_cell.angle_gamma   90.00
#
_symmetry.space_group_name_H-M   'P 1'
#
loop_
_entity.id
_entity.type
_entity.pdbx_description
1 polymer ?
#
loop_
_entity_poly.entity_id
_entity_poly.type
_entity_poly.pdbx_seq_one_letter_code
_entity_poly.pdbx_strand_id
1 'polypeptide(L)'
;MIASTASLIGVAIGAGLSYFSVRFQQRAAEKADVRRHAVARAEARRAEQLAALDKFLWAAQQAERVGVDRYQNGLQGDDLRHRGDQAMDHVWISEKMIMVLCSTGLHEAALSYAWGLQDTVFGSFGDGNCWDYWQPRREGFLAAMRTELEALQTA
;
A
#
# COMPACT_ATOMS: atom_id res chain seq x y z
N MET A 1 -5.51 24.90 -70.78
CA MET A 1 -5.45 25.63 -69.48
C MET A 1 -6.48 25.10 -68.45
N ILE A 2 -6.87 23.81 -68.47
CA ILE A 2 -7.93 23.23 -67.59
C ILE A 2 -7.35 22.24 -66.55
N ALA A 3 -6.12 21.77 -66.75
CA ALA A 3 -5.51 20.77 -65.86
C ALA A 3 -5.03 21.33 -64.50
N SER A 4 -4.62 22.61 -64.45
CA SER A 4 -4.01 23.20 -63.24
C SER A 4 -5.03 23.50 -62.12
N THR A 5 -6.28 23.82 -62.44
CA THR A 5 -7.32 24.11 -61.45
C THR A 5 -7.88 22.84 -60.81
N ALA A 6 -8.03 21.75 -61.58
CA ALA A 6 -8.42 20.45 -61.05
C ALA A 6 -7.36 19.87 -60.09
N SER A 7 -6.08 20.11 -60.37
CA SER A 7 -4.95 19.65 -59.55
C SER A 7 -4.87 20.38 -58.18
N LEU A 8 -5.13 21.69 -58.15
CA LEU A 8 -5.14 22.49 -56.91
C LEU A 8 -6.26 22.07 -55.94
N ILE A 9 -7.43 21.70 -56.47
CA ILE A 9 -8.57 21.24 -55.66
C ILE A 9 -8.25 19.89 -55.00
N GLY A 10 -7.61 18.96 -55.72
CA GLY A 10 -7.21 17.66 -55.18
C GLY A 10 -6.20 17.77 -54.02
N VAL A 11 -5.23 18.68 -54.13
CA VAL A 11 -4.23 18.92 -53.08
C VAL A 11 -4.85 19.57 -51.84
N ALA A 12 -5.78 20.52 -52.01
CA ALA A 12 -6.47 21.15 -50.89
C ALA A 12 -7.34 20.15 -50.10
N ILE A 13 -8.03 19.24 -50.79
CA ILE A 13 -8.82 18.17 -50.17
C ILE A 13 -7.90 17.17 -49.44
N GLY A 14 -6.78 16.78 -50.07
CA GLY A 14 -5.79 15.90 -49.44
C GLY A 14 -5.16 16.49 -48.18
N ALA A 15 -4.76 17.77 -48.22
CA ALA A 15 -4.20 18.48 -47.07
C ALA A 15 -5.22 18.67 -45.93
N GLY A 16 -6.49 18.95 -46.28
CA GLY A 16 -7.59 19.05 -45.32
C GLY A 16 -7.87 17.72 -44.61
N LEU A 17 -7.92 16.61 -45.36
CA LEU A 17 -8.12 15.27 -44.81
C LEU A 17 -6.94 14.83 -43.94
N SER A 18 -5.70 15.11 -44.33
CA SER A 18 -4.50 14.86 -43.52
C SER A 18 -4.48 15.66 -42.23
N TYR A 19 -4.89 16.94 -42.25
CA TYR A 19 -4.96 17.75 -41.03
C TYR A 19 -6.01 17.22 -40.05
N PHE A 20 -7.17 16.80 -40.55
CA PHE A 20 -8.23 16.23 -39.71
C PHE A 20 -7.86 14.86 -39.12
N SER A 21 -7.22 13.99 -39.90
CA SER A 21 -6.80 12.66 -39.41
C SER A 21 -5.69 12.75 -38.36
N VAL A 22 -4.70 13.63 -38.57
CA VAL A 22 -3.63 13.90 -37.58
C VAL A 22 -4.21 14.44 -36.28
N ARG A 23 -5.16 15.38 -36.35
CA ARG A 23 -5.78 15.97 -35.15
C ARG A 23 -6.65 14.97 -34.38
N PHE A 24 -7.31 14.04 -35.09
CA PHE A 24 -8.07 12.97 -34.46
C PHE A 24 -7.16 11.92 -33.79
N GLN A 25 -6.06 11.56 -34.46
CA GLN A 25 -5.02 10.68 -33.89
C GLN A 25 -4.35 11.31 -32.67
N GLN A 26 -4.06 12.62 -32.70
CA GLN A 26 -3.50 13.35 -31.56
C GLN A 26 -4.42 13.31 -30.34
N ARG A 27 -5.72 13.57 -30.51
CA ARG A 27 -6.70 13.48 -29.41
C ARG A 27 -6.90 12.05 -28.88
N ALA A 28 -6.81 11.05 -29.76
CA ALA A 28 -6.88 9.64 -29.36
C ALA A 28 -5.61 9.20 -28.61
N ALA A 29 -4.44 9.65 -29.06
CA ALA A 29 -3.16 9.43 -28.40
C ALA A 29 -3.10 10.11 -27.03
N GLU A 30 -3.53 11.37 -26.91
CA GLU A 30 -3.62 12.09 -25.63
C GLU A 30 -4.53 11.35 -24.63
N LYS A 31 -5.69 10.85 -25.07
CA LYS A 31 -6.57 10.04 -24.21
C LYS A 31 -5.95 8.70 -23.80
N ALA A 32 -5.23 8.06 -24.72
CA ALA A 32 -4.52 6.82 -24.42
C ALA A 32 -3.38 7.05 -23.42
N ASP A 33 -2.64 8.15 -23.55
CA ASP A 33 -1.56 8.51 -22.65
C ASP A 33 -2.07 8.92 -21.26
N VAL A 34 -3.17 9.69 -21.19
CA VAL A 34 -3.84 9.99 -19.91
C VAL A 34 -4.28 8.70 -19.21
N ARG A 35 -4.87 7.75 -19.95
CA ARG A 35 -5.28 6.46 -19.39
C ARG A 35 -4.08 5.63 -18.93
N ARG A 36 -3.00 5.59 -19.71
CA ARG A 36 -1.75 4.92 -19.33
C ARG A 36 -1.14 5.52 -18.07
N HIS A 37 -1.09 6.85 -17.97
CA HIS A 37 -0.62 7.54 -16.77
C HIS A 37 -1.49 7.25 -15.55
N ALA A 38 -2.81 7.17 -15.71
CA ALA A 38 -3.72 6.80 -14.61
C ALA A 38 -3.46 5.38 -14.11
N VAL A 39 -3.32 4.40 -15.02
CA VAL A 39 -3.00 3.00 -14.66
C VAL A 39 -1.63 2.93 -13.97
N ALA A 40 -0.61 3.58 -14.52
CA ALA A 40 0.73 3.59 -13.91
C ALA A 40 0.74 4.20 -12.49
N ARG A 41 -0.04 5.25 -12.24
CA ARG A 41 -0.19 5.82 -10.89
C ARG A 41 -0.92 4.88 -9.94
N ALA A 42 -1.95 4.18 -10.40
CA ALA A 42 -2.68 3.20 -9.59
C ALA A 42 -1.78 2.01 -9.21
N GLU A 43 -1.01 1.49 -10.16
CA GLU A 43 -0.02 0.43 -9.92
C GLU A 43 1.08 0.88 -8.95
N ALA A 44 1.62 2.09 -9.11
CA ALA A 44 2.59 2.65 -8.18
C ALA A 44 2.02 2.77 -6.76
N ARG A 45 0.79 3.27 -6.62
CA ARG A 45 0.13 3.38 -5.31
C ARG A 45 -0.09 2.03 -4.66
N ARG A 46 -0.48 1.01 -5.44
CA ARG A 46 -0.63 -0.36 -4.96
C ARG A 46 0.71 -0.93 -4.47
N ALA A 47 1.80 -0.66 -5.18
CA ALA A 47 3.14 -1.09 -4.77
C ALA A 47 3.57 -0.42 -3.45
N GLU A 48 3.30 0.88 -3.28
CA GLU A 48 3.55 1.61 -2.03
C GLU A 48 2.80 1.00 -0.84
N GLN A 49 1.50 0.70 -1.01
CA GLN A 49 0.68 0.07 0.03
C GLN A 49 1.19 -1.32 0.40
N LEU A 50 1.52 -2.16 -0.58
CA LEU A 50 2.10 -3.50 -0.34
C LEU A 50 3.42 -3.42 0.42
N ALA A 51 4.29 -2.47 0.05
CA ALA A 51 5.56 -2.27 0.75
C ALA A 51 5.37 -1.77 2.20
N ALA A 52 4.34 -0.98 2.47
CA ALA A 52 4.01 -0.55 3.84
C ALA A 52 3.48 -1.72 4.69
N LEU A 53 2.59 -2.53 4.11
CA LEU A 53 2.05 -3.74 4.74
C LEU A 53 3.15 -4.74 5.10
N ASP A 54 4.08 -5.01 4.17
CA ASP A 54 5.21 -5.92 4.38
C ASP A 54 6.12 -5.44 5.53
N LYS A 55 6.47 -4.14 5.54
CA LYS A 55 7.27 -3.53 6.62
C LYS A 55 6.58 -3.66 7.98
N PHE A 56 5.27 -3.45 8.04
CA PHE A 56 4.52 -3.57 9.28
C PHE A 56 4.44 -5.02 9.77
N LEU A 57 4.18 -5.98 8.88
CA LEU A 57 4.19 -7.41 9.23
C LEU A 57 5.55 -7.85 9.77
N TRP A 58 6.64 -7.42 9.12
CA TRP A 58 7.98 -7.72 9.59
C TRP A 58 8.23 -7.13 10.98
N ALA A 59 7.90 -5.85 11.20
CA ALA A 59 8.07 -5.19 12.50
C ALA A 59 7.22 -5.84 13.59
N ALA A 60 5.97 -6.15 13.29
CA ALA A 60 5.05 -6.83 14.19
C ALA A 60 5.59 -8.20 14.61
N GLN A 61 6.14 -8.97 13.67
CA GLN A 61 6.74 -10.28 13.97
C GLN A 61 7.94 -10.17 14.92
N GLN A 62 8.74 -9.10 14.81
CA GLN A 62 9.85 -8.84 15.73
C GLN A 62 9.34 -8.54 17.14
N ALA A 63 8.29 -7.73 17.26
CA ALA A 63 7.66 -7.43 18.55
C ALA A 63 7.01 -8.67 19.17
N GLU A 64 6.33 -9.51 18.38
CA GLU A 64 5.80 -10.80 18.84
C GLU A 64 6.91 -11.66 19.46
N ARG A 65 8.06 -11.78 18.78
CA ARG A 65 9.21 -12.56 19.29
C ARG A 65 9.70 -12.05 20.64
N VAL A 66 9.75 -10.73 20.83
CA VAL A 66 10.11 -10.14 22.14
C VAL A 66 9.07 -10.49 23.20
N GLY A 67 7.78 -10.40 22.89
CA GLY A 67 6.71 -10.82 23.80
C GLY A 67 6.79 -12.30 24.18
N VAL A 68 7.05 -13.17 23.20
CA VAL A 68 7.26 -14.61 23.43
C VAL A 68 8.48 -14.87 24.31
N ASP A 69 9.59 -14.21 24.02
CA ASP A 69 10.81 -14.31 24.81
C ASP A 69 10.59 -13.90 26.27
N ARG A 70 9.81 -12.83 26.50
CA ARG A 70 9.43 -12.39 27.84
C ARG A 70 8.58 -13.44 28.57
N TYR A 71 7.48 -13.88 27.96
CA TYR A 71 6.43 -14.62 28.66
C TYR A 71 6.56 -16.14 28.62
N GLN A 72 7.13 -16.74 27.56
CA GLN A 72 7.33 -18.20 27.49
C GLN A 72 8.73 -18.60 27.84
N ASN A 73 9.73 -17.83 27.40
CA ASN A 73 11.12 -18.12 27.67
C ASN A 73 11.60 -17.50 28.99
N GLY A 74 10.76 -16.69 29.64
CA GLY A 74 11.06 -16.05 30.92
C GLY A 74 12.23 -15.06 30.86
N LEU A 75 12.58 -14.58 29.66
CA LEU A 75 13.70 -13.66 29.48
C LEU A 75 13.33 -12.30 30.07
N GLN A 76 14.30 -11.67 30.72
CA GLN A 76 14.18 -10.34 31.31
C GLN A 76 15.55 -9.63 31.28
N GLY A 77 15.55 -8.34 31.59
CA GLY A 77 16.76 -7.51 31.65
C GLY A 77 16.89 -6.50 30.50
N ASP A 78 17.99 -5.73 30.55
CA ASP A 78 18.20 -4.56 29.69
C ASP A 78 18.29 -4.91 28.20
N ASP A 79 18.87 -6.07 27.85
CA ASP A 79 18.94 -6.54 26.46
C ASP A 79 17.53 -6.76 25.87
N LEU A 80 16.67 -7.46 26.60
CA LEU A 80 15.29 -7.68 26.17
C LEU A 80 14.51 -6.37 26.11
N ARG A 81 14.78 -5.44 27.04
CA ARG A 81 14.17 -4.10 27.01
C ARG A 81 14.58 -3.35 25.74
N HIS A 82 15.87 -3.31 25.42
CA HIS A 82 16.38 -2.63 24.23
C HIS A 82 15.83 -3.23 22.93
N ARG A 83 15.78 -4.57 22.84
CA ARG A 83 15.13 -5.28 21.72
C ARG A 83 13.65 -4.93 21.60
N GLY A 84 12.95 -4.79 22.73
CA GLY A 84 11.55 -4.37 22.77
C GLY A 84 11.34 -2.94 22.30
N ASP A 85 12.14 -2.00 22.78
CA ASP A 85 12.10 -0.60 22.34
C ASP A 85 12.34 -0.52 20.82
N GLN A 86 13.39 -1.18 20.31
CA GLN A 86 13.70 -1.21 18.87
C GLN A 86 12.58 -1.84 18.03
N ALA A 87 12.02 -2.97 18.49
CA ALA A 87 10.93 -3.63 17.77
C ALA A 87 9.67 -2.74 17.70
N MET A 88 9.32 -2.10 18.82
CA MET A 88 8.14 -1.23 18.88
C MET A 88 8.33 0.06 18.08
N ASP A 89 9.54 0.63 18.04
CA ASP A 89 9.84 1.77 17.17
C ASP A 89 9.55 1.44 15.70
N HIS A 90 9.98 0.26 15.23
CA HIS A 90 9.67 -0.19 13.88
C HIS A 90 8.17 -0.42 13.65
N VAL A 91 7.46 -0.97 14.64
CA VAL A 91 5.99 -1.14 14.58
C VAL A 91 5.31 0.21 14.42
N TRP A 92 5.66 1.20 15.24
CA TRP A 92 5.03 2.52 15.21
C TRP A 92 5.34 3.27 13.91
N ILE A 93 6.57 3.21 13.42
CA ILE A 93 6.94 3.88 12.16
C ILE A 93 6.19 3.26 10.97
N SER A 94 6.09 1.93 10.92
CA SER A 94 5.41 1.23 9.83
C SER A 94 3.89 1.36 9.91
N GLU A 95 3.31 1.44 11.10
CA GLU A 95 1.89 1.74 11.31
C GLU A 95 1.52 3.12 10.74
N LYS A 96 2.37 4.14 10.94
CA LYS A 96 2.15 5.47 10.34
C LYS A 96 2.15 5.44 8.83
N MET A 97 2.89 4.53 8.20
CA MET A 97 2.82 4.33 6.75
C MET A 97 1.48 3.75 6.33
N ILE A 98 0.91 2.80 7.10
CA ILE A 98 -0.45 2.29 6.86
C ILE A 98 -1.48 3.41 6.99
N MET A 99 -1.37 4.24 8.05
CA MET A 99 -2.26 5.40 8.26
C MET A 99 -2.30 6.36 7.06
N VAL A 100 -1.15 6.58 6.41
CA VAL A 100 -1.04 7.49 5.25
C VAL A 100 -1.47 6.82 3.94
N LEU A 101 -1.21 5.51 3.82
CA LEU A 101 -1.29 4.83 2.53
C LEU A 101 -2.59 4.06 2.29
N CYS A 102 -3.21 3.55 3.35
CA CYS A 102 -4.29 2.58 3.32
C CYS A 102 -5.63 3.15 3.82
N SER A 103 -6.71 2.36 3.71
CA SER A 103 -8.00 2.72 4.27
C SER A 103 -7.99 2.86 5.79
N THR A 104 -8.93 3.65 6.32
CA THR A 104 -9.11 3.85 7.76
C THR A 104 -9.36 2.53 8.49
N GLY A 105 -10.14 1.61 7.91
CA GLY A 105 -10.44 0.32 8.53
C GLY A 105 -9.20 -0.56 8.69
N LEU A 106 -8.30 -0.56 7.70
CA LEU A 106 -7.03 -1.27 7.81
C LEU A 106 -6.09 -0.61 8.83
N HIS A 107 -6.04 0.72 8.86
CA HIS A 107 -5.28 1.47 9.87
C HIS A 107 -5.77 1.17 11.30
N GLU A 108 -7.07 1.18 11.56
CA GLU A 108 -7.63 0.86 12.88
C GLU A 108 -7.28 -0.56 13.33
N ALA A 109 -7.30 -1.53 12.40
CA ALA A 109 -6.91 -2.90 12.68
C ALA A 109 -5.40 -3.02 12.98
N ALA A 110 -4.55 -2.31 12.23
CA ALA A 110 -3.11 -2.25 12.46
C ALA A 110 -2.79 -1.60 13.82
N LEU A 111 -3.46 -0.50 14.15
CA LEU A 111 -3.31 0.21 15.42
C LEU A 111 -3.70 -0.68 16.60
N SER A 112 -4.83 -1.38 16.51
CA SER A 112 -5.25 -2.35 17.53
C SER A 112 -4.18 -3.41 17.76
N TYR A 113 -3.67 -4.01 16.69
CA TYR A 113 -2.60 -5.01 16.77
C TYR A 113 -1.31 -4.44 17.37
N ALA A 114 -0.88 -3.25 16.98
CA ALA A 114 0.30 -2.57 17.54
C ALA A 114 0.18 -2.34 19.06
N TRP A 115 -0.99 -1.92 19.56
CA TRP A 115 -1.24 -1.83 21.01
C TRP A 115 -1.17 -3.20 21.69
N GLY A 116 -1.73 -4.22 21.05
CA GLY A 116 -1.61 -5.61 21.50
C GLY A 116 -0.16 -6.04 21.70
N LEU A 117 0.71 -5.69 20.76
CA LEU A 117 2.15 -5.96 20.83
C LEU A 117 2.84 -5.12 21.90
N GLN A 118 2.47 -3.84 22.05
CA GLN A 118 3.07 -2.98 23.06
C GLN A 118 2.89 -3.53 24.47
N ASP A 119 1.68 -3.99 24.80
CA ASP A 119 1.38 -4.49 26.13
C ASP A 119 2.16 -5.78 26.46
N THR A 120 2.38 -6.65 25.47
CA THR A 120 3.18 -7.87 25.66
C THR A 120 4.68 -7.61 25.63
N VAL A 121 5.16 -6.66 24.83
CA VAL A 121 6.59 -6.30 24.79
C VAL A 121 7.05 -5.67 26.10
N PHE A 122 6.26 -4.76 26.67
CA PHE A 122 6.64 -4.00 27.87
C PHE A 122 6.12 -4.56 29.19
N GLY A 123 5.43 -5.71 29.16
CA GLY A 123 5.03 -6.38 30.38
C GLY A 123 3.79 -5.77 31.05
N SER A 124 3.01 -4.97 30.33
CA SER A 124 1.73 -4.43 30.82
C SER A 124 0.63 -5.51 30.85
N PHE A 125 0.89 -6.67 30.26
CA PHE A 125 0.05 -7.85 30.30
C PHE A 125 0.26 -8.62 31.62
N GLY A 126 -0.85 -9.01 32.26
CA GLY A 126 -0.82 -9.80 33.50
C GLY A 126 -0.37 -11.24 33.27
N ASP A 127 -0.72 -12.13 34.20
CA ASP A 127 -0.46 -13.56 34.05
C ASP A 127 -1.33 -14.16 32.93
N GLY A 128 -0.74 -14.95 32.03
CA GLY A 128 -1.48 -15.63 30.96
C GLY A 128 -0.62 -15.99 29.74
N ASN A 129 -1.27 -16.55 28.72
CA ASN A 129 -0.63 -16.84 27.45
C ASN A 129 -0.59 -15.57 26.59
N CYS A 130 0.60 -15.03 26.31
CA CYS A 130 0.72 -13.78 25.56
C CYS A 130 0.10 -13.83 24.14
N TRP A 131 -0.05 -15.02 23.55
CA TRP A 131 -0.73 -15.22 22.26
C TRP A 131 -2.19 -14.78 22.32
N ASP A 132 -2.89 -15.10 23.41
CA ASP A 132 -4.31 -14.78 23.57
C ASP A 132 -4.57 -13.27 23.49
N TYR A 133 -3.53 -12.46 23.75
CA TYR A 133 -3.61 -11.01 23.71
C TYR A 133 -3.48 -10.46 22.28
N TRP A 134 -2.39 -10.75 21.56
CA TRP A 134 -2.18 -10.14 20.24
C TRP A 134 -2.72 -10.99 19.07
N GLN A 135 -2.95 -12.29 19.24
CA GLN A 135 -3.40 -13.17 18.15
C GLN A 135 -4.76 -12.77 17.57
N PRO A 136 -5.82 -12.48 18.36
CA PRO A 136 -7.09 -12.05 17.80
C PRO A 136 -6.96 -10.73 17.01
N ARG A 137 -6.05 -9.84 17.45
CA ARG A 137 -5.80 -8.55 16.80
C ARG A 137 -5.01 -8.72 15.50
N ARG A 138 -4.04 -9.65 15.47
CA ARG A 138 -3.37 -10.08 14.23
C ARG A 138 -4.37 -10.64 13.23
N GLU A 139 -5.27 -11.51 13.67
CA GLU A 139 -6.31 -12.08 12.80
C GLU A 139 -7.23 -10.99 12.24
N GLY A 140 -7.64 -10.03 13.07
CA GLY A 140 -8.39 -8.85 12.63
C GLY A 140 -7.64 -8.00 11.61
N PHE A 141 -6.35 -7.75 11.83
CA PHE A 141 -5.49 -7.04 10.89
C PHE A 141 -5.34 -7.78 9.55
N LEU A 142 -5.07 -9.09 9.57
CA LEU A 142 -4.94 -9.90 8.36
C LEU A 142 -6.25 -9.99 7.57
N ALA A 143 -7.40 -10.02 8.26
CA ALA A 143 -8.71 -9.96 7.64
C ALA A 143 -8.94 -8.60 6.94
N ALA A 144 -8.66 -7.50 7.63
CA ALA A 144 -8.76 -6.15 7.05
C ALA A 144 -7.80 -5.98 5.86
N MET A 145 -6.58 -6.52 5.96
CA MET A 145 -5.60 -6.49 4.88
C MET A 145 -6.09 -7.27 3.65
N ARG A 146 -6.73 -8.43 3.85
CA ARG A 146 -7.33 -9.18 2.73
C ARG A 146 -8.41 -8.37 2.02
N THR A 147 -9.31 -7.75 2.77
CA THR A 147 -10.36 -6.88 2.22
C THR A 147 -9.77 -5.69 1.45
N GLU A 148 -8.73 -5.05 1.97
CA GLU A 148 -8.02 -3.97 1.27
C GLU A 148 -7.44 -4.44 -0.06
N LEU A 149 -6.75 -5.59 -0.06
CA LEU A 149 -6.11 -6.13 -1.26
C LEU A 149 -7.13 -6.59 -2.32
N GLU A 150 -8.28 -7.12 -1.90
CA GLU A 150 -9.39 -7.46 -2.78
C GLU A 150 -9.96 -6.19 -3.44
N ALA A 151 -10.15 -5.10 -2.66
CA ALA A 151 -10.59 -3.82 -3.21
C ALA A 151 -9.60 -3.27 -4.26
N LEU A 152 -8.30 -3.39 -4.03
CA LEU A 152 -7.24 -2.98 -4.95
C LEU A 152 -7.13 -3.83 -6.23
N GLN A 153 -7.74 -5.02 -6.27
CA GLN A 153 -7.84 -5.82 -7.50
C GLN A 153 -9.03 -5.42 -8.36
N THR A 154 -10.07 -4.86 -7.74
CA THR A 154 -11.29 -4.43 -8.43
C THR A 154 -11.26 -2.99 -8.92
N ALA A 155 -10.30 -2.19 -8.47
CA ALA A 155 -10.08 -0.79 -8.85
C ALA A 155 -9.13 -0.64 -10.04
#